data_AF-A0A927PG75-F1
#
_entry.id   AF-A0A927PG75-F1
#
_cell.length_a   1.000
_cell.length_b   1.000
_cell.length_c   1.000
_cell.angle_alpha   90.00
_cell.angle_beta   90.00
_cell.angle_gamma   90.00
#
_symmetry.space_group_name_H-M   'P 1'
#
loop_
_entity.id
_entity.type
_entity.pdbx_description
1 polymer ?
#
loop_
_entity_poly.entity_id
_entity_poly.type
_entity_poly.pdbx_seq_one_letter_code
_entity_poly.pdbx_strand_id
1 'polypeptide(L)'
;MKKSTLLTIVALVLALAMGVSGTMAYLQDTDDDVNVMTLGNVDIEQIELERDEEGNLQNFTQNKDMYPAVGTYAWDPELVYWPDVSATASSPVFDDEKLANVVDKFVFVENTGKSDAYVRTIFAFEVGEYDFNTVIGHETSPLVHINNNDKNTSETEKVHWDFTWFETPVTIDGNKYVLAEALYLGANSKQGTPEEGILVPGATSYPSLLQLFLDPSATNEDMVKLDGNANGTYDVLVVSQAVQTAGFADAKTALNTAFGTTSATCHPWMAEADNGQPPYIESPVFPGMVTNNEELAAAIANGETEIKLAAGEYNIPAAAKGKTLTLTGVSPEKTTITVVPAGQGEANGQLDYNLDGSTVTFNDLTIKTNSQLYAGYARLSADYNNCVIQNTYNLGANSDNTFTNCTINISNEYLRVNGAAKATFDKCTFNTDGRAILVYQDGSNIHQEVTVKDCTFNATAPAKTWNGIHVAAVSIDGTNGTYTVNLEGTNTVDADFNGLWQIKTGDANVTVNE
;
A
#
# COMPACT_ATOMS: atom_id res chain seq x y z
N MET A 1 -21.26 -79.33 -0.83
CA MET A 1 -20.54 -78.44 0.12
C MET A 1 -19.05 -78.77 0.08
N LYS A 2 -18.21 -77.84 0.58
CA LYS A 2 -16.76 -77.97 0.84
C LYS A 2 -15.85 -78.11 -0.39
N LYS A 3 -15.06 -77.07 -0.64
CA LYS A 3 -13.66 -77.24 -1.09
C LYS A 3 -12.77 -77.44 0.14
N SER A 4 -11.74 -78.26 -0.01
CA SER A 4 -10.49 -78.24 0.78
C SER A 4 -9.35 -78.48 -0.24
N THR A 5 -8.04 -78.44 0.06
CA THR A 5 -7.35 -78.83 1.31
C THR A 5 -5.88 -78.34 1.30
N LEU A 6 -5.25 -78.23 2.50
CA LEU A 6 -3.80 -78.47 2.78
C LEU A 6 -2.77 -77.42 2.23
N LEU A 7 -1.53 -77.22 2.75
CA LEU A 7 -0.71 -77.70 3.91
C LEU A 7 -0.29 -76.48 4.81
N THR A 8 -0.12 -76.51 6.16
CA THR A 8 0.82 -77.22 7.10
C THR A 8 2.22 -76.55 7.19
N ILE A 9 2.80 -76.24 8.38
CA ILE A 9 3.70 -77.11 9.18
C ILE A 9 4.01 -76.53 10.61
N VAL A 10 3.94 -77.41 11.64
CA VAL A 10 4.69 -77.53 12.95
C VAL A 10 5.31 -76.24 13.56
N ALA A 11 5.07 -75.82 14.82
CA ALA A 11 5.34 -76.51 16.12
C ALA A 11 4.61 -75.84 17.34
N LEU A 12 4.64 -76.25 18.64
CA LEU A 12 5.19 -77.46 19.32
C LEU A 12 4.36 -77.92 20.57
N VAL A 13 4.84 -77.77 21.84
CA VAL A 13 4.34 -78.44 23.08
C VAL A 13 4.63 -77.68 24.39
N LEU A 14 3.61 -77.52 25.26
CA LEU A 14 3.63 -77.81 26.72
C LEU A 14 2.19 -77.94 27.25
N ALA A 15 1.94 -78.77 28.28
CA ALA A 15 0.60 -79.15 28.70
C ALA A 15 0.50 -79.41 30.22
N LEU A 16 -0.66 -79.11 30.84
CA LEU A 16 -1.03 -79.64 32.17
C LEU A 16 -2.55 -79.53 32.49
N ALA A 17 -3.14 -80.68 32.84
CA ALA A 17 -4.29 -80.93 33.75
C ALA A 17 -5.61 -80.10 33.72
N MET A 18 -6.65 -80.74 33.17
CA MET A 18 -7.94 -81.08 33.83
C MET A 18 -8.75 -80.05 34.66
N GLY A 19 -10.00 -79.81 34.24
CA GLY A 19 -11.08 -79.29 35.10
C GLY A 19 -12.41 -79.09 34.33
N VAL A 20 -13.52 -79.70 34.77
CA VAL A 20 -14.83 -79.65 34.07
C VAL A 20 -15.92 -79.01 34.93
N SER A 21 -16.38 -77.82 34.53
CA SER A 21 -17.75 -77.32 34.75
C SER A 21 -17.96 -76.09 33.85
N GLY A 22 -18.85 -76.18 32.87
CA GLY A 22 -18.82 -75.27 31.71
C GLY A 22 -19.65 -73.98 31.82
N THR A 23 -19.35 -73.06 30.90
CA THR A 23 -20.26 -72.03 30.38
C THR A 23 -19.82 -71.67 28.95
N MET A 24 -20.79 -71.32 28.10
CA MET A 24 -20.66 -70.56 26.84
C MET A 24 -19.54 -70.94 25.85
N ALA A 25 -19.93 -71.47 24.68
CA ALA A 25 -19.10 -71.41 23.47
C ALA A 25 -19.21 -70.00 22.87
N TYR A 26 -18.33 -69.08 23.29
CA TYR A 26 -18.13 -67.81 22.59
C TYR A 26 -17.27 -68.05 21.35
N LEU A 27 -17.87 -67.89 20.17
CA LEU A 27 -17.16 -67.74 18.91
C LEU A 27 -17.09 -66.24 18.62
N GLN A 28 -16.06 -65.60 19.15
CA GLN A 28 -15.61 -64.30 18.66
C GLN A 28 -14.65 -64.57 17.50
N ASP A 29 -14.67 -63.72 16.47
CA ASP A 29 -13.60 -63.78 15.47
C ASP A 29 -12.27 -63.28 16.05
N THR A 30 -11.17 -63.66 15.43
CA THR A 30 -9.80 -63.41 15.94
C THR A 30 -8.89 -62.73 14.94
N ASP A 31 -9.46 -62.17 13.88
CA ASP A 31 -8.91 -61.06 13.14
C ASP A 31 -9.14 -59.74 13.92
N ASP A 32 -8.05 -59.13 14.38
CA ASP A 32 -8.05 -57.72 14.78
C ASP A 32 -8.11 -56.86 13.50
N ASP A 33 -9.30 -56.81 12.89
CA ASP A 33 -9.50 -56.31 11.52
C ASP A 33 -9.53 -54.77 11.48
N VAL A 34 -8.33 -54.17 11.50
CA VAL A 34 -8.13 -52.71 11.54
C VAL A 34 -8.54 -52.07 10.21
N ASN A 35 -9.78 -51.60 10.16
CA ASN A 35 -10.32 -50.83 9.05
C ASN A 35 -9.73 -49.40 9.06
N VAL A 36 -8.74 -49.15 8.20
CA VAL A 36 -8.09 -47.83 8.03
C VAL A 36 -8.71 -47.09 6.84
N MET A 37 -9.15 -45.86 7.06
CA MET A 37 -9.58 -44.93 6.02
C MET A 37 -8.54 -43.81 5.83
N THR A 38 -8.29 -43.40 4.59
CA THR A 38 -7.55 -42.17 4.31
C THR A 38 -8.46 -40.96 4.54
N LEU A 39 -7.99 -39.97 5.29
CA LEU A 39 -8.65 -38.67 5.38
C LEU A 39 -8.31 -37.82 4.15
N GLY A 40 -9.32 -37.36 3.43
CA GLY A 40 -9.17 -36.27 2.46
C GLY A 40 -9.12 -34.92 3.18
N ASN A 41 -8.43 -33.95 2.57
CA ASN A 41 -8.52 -32.55 2.94
C ASN A 41 -8.53 -31.70 1.66
N VAL A 42 -9.42 -30.71 1.60
CA VAL A 42 -9.28 -29.58 0.69
C VAL A 42 -8.58 -28.49 1.48
N ASP A 43 -7.59 -27.88 0.84
CA ASP A 43 -6.73 -26.83 1.37
C ASP A 43 -6.27 -26.00 0.16
N ILE A 44 -6.17 -24.68 0.31
CA ILE A 44 -5.80 -23.79 -0.80
C ILE A 44 -4.89 -22.65 -0.35
N GLU A 45 -4.04 -22.20 -1.26
CA GLU A 45 -3.27 -20.97 -1.12
C GLU A 45 -3.69 -19.97 -2.22
N GLN A 46 -4.04 -18.74 -1.82
CA GLN A 46 -4.29 -17.62 -2.73
C GLN A 46 -2.96 -16.94 -3.01
N ILE A 47 -2.59 -16.84 -4.29
CA ILE A 47 -1.28 -16.35 -4.72
C ILE A 47 -1.49 -15.10 -5.58
N GLU A 48 -0.84 -14.00 -5.22
CA GLU A 48 -0.99 -12.70 -5.87
C GLU A 48 0.36 -12.22 -6.38
N LEU A 49 0.52 -12.11 -7.70
CA LEU A 49 1.80 -11.83 -8.37
C LEU A 49 1.72 -10.61 -9.30
N GLU A 50 2.89 -10.13 -9.70
CA GLU A 50 3.14 -9.08 -10.69
C GLU A 50 4.42 -9.40 -11.49
N ARG A 51 4.66 -8.70 -12.61
CA ARG A 51 5.98 -8.71 -13.27
C ARG A 51 6.94 -7.70 -12.63
N ASP A 52 8.23 -8.05 -12.59
CA ASP A 52 9.34 -7.12 -12.33
C ASP A 52 9.79 -6.36 -13.60
N GLU A 53 10.79 -5.49 -13.51
CA GLU A 53 11.32 -4.70 -14.65
C GLU A 53 11.94 -5.57 -15.77
N GLU A 54 12.28 -6.83 -15.46
CA GLU A 54 12.78 -7.82 -16.42
C GLU A 54 11.72 -8.82 -16.90
N GLY A 55 10.45 -8.66 -16.47
CA GLY A 55 9.31 -9.48 -16.87
C GLY A 55 9.14 -10.80 -16.12
N ASN A 56 9.91 -11.07 -15.06
CA ASN A 56 9.75 -12.26 -14.21
C ASN A 56 8.62 -12.05 -13.19
N LEU A 57 8.03 -13.14 -12.71
CA LEU A 57 6.97 -13.06 -11.70
C LEU A 57 7.54 -12.92 -10.28
N GLN A 58 7.05 -11.91 -9.55
CA GLN A 58 7.28 -11.70 -8.13
C GLN A 58 5.97 -11.54 -7.37
N ASN A 59 6.00 -11.61 -6.03
CA ASN A 59 4.84 -11.32 -5.19
C ASN A 59 4.34 -9.89 -5.44
N PHE A 60 3.02 -9.70 -5.45
CA PHE A 60 2.41 -8.38 -5.66
C PHE A 60 2.85 -7.39 -4.57
N THR A 61 3.33 -6.22 -5.00
CA THR A 61 3.72 -5.13 -4.10
C THR A 61 2.48 -4.30 -3.76
N GLN A 62 2.17 -4.17 -2.47
CA GLN A 62 1.04 -3.33 -2.01
C GLN A 62 1.36 -1.84 -2.15
N ASN A 63 0.34 -0.97 -2.11
CA ASN A 63 0.45 0.49 -2.22
C ASN A 63 1.15 0.99 -3.51
N LYS A 64 1.04 0.25 -4.63
CA LYS A 64 1.51 0.74 -5.94
C LYS A 64 0.65 1.89 -6.44
N ASP A 65 1.28 2.96 -6.92
CA ASP A 65 0.60 4.06 -7.60
C ASP A 65 -0.18 3.55 -8.82
N MET A 66 -1.45 3.92 -8.91
CA MET A 66 -2.24 3.72 -10.14
C MET A 66 -2.45 5.07 -10.82
N TYR A 67 -1.93 5.22 -12.03
CA TYR A 67 -2.01 6.44 -12.84
C TYR A 67 -2.92 6.24 -14.06
N PRO A 68 -3.57 7.30 -14.61
CA PRO A 68 -4.28 7.23 -15.89
C PRO A 68 -3.40 6.64 -16.99
N ALA A 69 -3.94 5.70 -17.76
CA ALA A 69 -3.19 4.98 -18.77
C ALA A 69 -2.73 5.89 -19.92
N VAL A 70 -1.51 5.66 -20.42
CA VAL A 70 -0.90 6.50 -21.46
C VAL A 70 -0.55 5.65 -22.68
N GLY A 71 -1.20 5.95 -23.81
CA GLY A 71 -0.90 5.35 -25.11
C GLY A 71 -2.14 4.87 -25.86
N THR A 72 -2.08 3.66 -26.40
CA THR A 72 -3.14 3.03 -27.20
C THR A 72 -3.35 1.58 -26.79
N TYR A 73 -4.61 1.22 -26.52
CA TYR A 73 -5.01 -0.15 -26.20
C TYR A 73 -4.51 -1.16 -27.26
N ALA A 74 -3.63 -2.07 -26.84
CA ALA A 74 -3.13 -3.16 -27.65
C ALA A 74 -2.88 -4.39 -26.77
N TRP A 75 -3.11 -5.58 -27.34
CA TRP A 75 -2.77 -6.84 -26.69
C TRP A 75 -1.32 -7.20 -26.99
N ASP A 76 -0.62 -7.73 -25.98
CA ASP A 76 0.74 -8.23 -26.08
C ASP A 76 0.82 -9.35 -27.14
N PRO A 77 1.67 -9.22 -28.18
CA PRO A 77 1.88 -10.27 -29.16
C PRO A 77 2.60 -11.51 -28.60
N GLU A 78 3.36 -11.37 -27.51
CA GLU A 78 4.10 -12.45 -26.84
C GLU A 78 3.36 -12.90 -25.57
N LEU A 79 2.24 -13.58 -25.80
CA LEU A 79 1.35 -14.19 -24.79
C LEU A 79 2.10 -14.73 -23.56
N VAL A 80 1.73 -14.25 -22.36
CA VAL A 80 2.37 -14.65 -21.10
C VAL A 80 2.09 -16.13 -20.78
N TYR A 81 3.15 -16.88 -20.48
CA TYR A 81 3.11 -18.27 -20.06
C TYR A 81 3.35 -18.38 -18.56
N TRP A 82 2.33 -18.85 -17.84
CA TRP A 82 2.36 -19.05 -16.40
C TRP A 82 3.19 -20.30 -16.02
N PRO A 83 4.26 -20.17 -15.21
CA PRO A 83 5.02 -21.32 -14.68
C PRO A 83 4.11 -22.34 -14.00
N ASP A 84 4.41 -23.63 -14.17
CA ASP A 84 3.67 -24.80 -13.67
C ASP A 84 2.18 -24.93 -14.05
N VAL A 85 1.57 -23.90 -14.66
CA VAL A 85 0.16 -23.86 -15.07
C VAL A 85 -0.03 -24.09 -16.58
N SER A 86 0.95 -23.72 -17.42
CA SER A 86 0.80 -23.78 -18.89
C SER A 86 1.93 -24.46 -19.67
N ALA A 87 1.52 -25.35 -20.57
CA ALA A 87 2.25 -25.69 -21.79
C ALA A 87 1.40 -25.50 -23.07
N THR A 88 0.16 -25.00 -22.94
CA THR A 88 -0.86 -25.03 -24.02
C THR A 88 -1.92 -23.93 -24.01
N ALA A 89 -2.10 -23.16 -22.92
CA ALA A 89 -3.11 -22.10 -22.85
C ALA A 89 -2.51 -20.77 -22.33
N SER A 90 -3.15 -19.67 -22.69
CA SER A 90 -2.51 -18.35 -22.75
C SER A 90 -3.45 -17.25 -22.25
N SER A 91 -2.98 -16.42 -21.32
CA SER A 91 -3.71 -15.23 -20.89
C SER A 91 -3.24 -14.00 -21.67
N PRO A 92 -4.13 -13.22 -22.30
CA PRO A 92 -3.74 -11.99 -22.99
C PRO A 92 -3.53 -10.86 -21.97
N VAL A 93 -2.36 -10.24 -21.99
CA VAL A 93 -2.05 -9.02 -21.24
C VAL A 93 -1.92 -7.83 -22.20
N PHE A 94 -1.92 -6.61 -21.69
CA PHE A 94 -1.67 -5.42 -22.51
C PHE A 94 -0.18 -5.28 -22.85
N ASP A 95 0.06 -4.84 -24.09
CA ASP A 95 1.39 -4.48 -24.62
C ASP A 95 1.87 -3.19 -23.91
N ASP A 96 2.87 -3.33 -23.05
CA ASP A 96 3.40 -2.27 -22.18
C ASP A 96 4.17 -1.18 -22.94
N GLU A 97 4.78 -1.51 -24.08
CA GLU A 97 5.28 -0.53 -25.05
C GLU A 97 4.16 0.33 -25.67
N LYS A 98 2.89 -0.12 -25.69
CA LYS A 98 1.76 0.67 -26.25
C LYS A 98 0.84 1.27 -25.20
N LEU A 99 0.73 0.69 -24.00
CA LEU A 99 -0.18 1.15 -22.95
C LEU A 99 0.53 1.17 -21.59
N ALA A 100 1.13 2.33 -21.26
CA ALA A 100 1.80 2.54 -19.99
C ALA A 100 0.81 2.82 -18.84
N ASN A 101 1.29 2.67 -17.60
CA ASN A 101 0.54 2.78 -16.33
C ASN A 101 -0.50 1.68 -16.08
N VAL A 102 -0.35 0.53 -16.75
CA VAL A 102 -1.09 -0.69 -16.40
C VAL A 102 -0.48 -1.34 -15.16
N VAL A 103 -1.32 -1.69 -14.18
CA VAL A 103 -0.92 -2.41 -12.97
C VAL A 103 -1.18 -3.90 -13.17
N ASP A 104 -0.12 -4.70 -13.15
CA ASP A 104 -0.21 -6.16 -13.10
C ASP A 104 -0.72 -6.63 -11.72
N LYS A 105 -1.73 -7.50 -11.73
CA LYS A 105 -2.37 -8.07 -10.53
C LYS A 105 -2.87 -9.49 -10.84
N PHE A 106 -1.94 -10.43 -10.92
CA PHE A 106 -2.22 -11.82 -11.29
C PHE A 106 -2.68 -12.62 -10.06
N VAL A 107 -3.95 -13.04 -10.03
CA VAL A 107 -4.58 -13.68 -8.86
C VAL A 107 -4.88 -15.16 -9.10
N PHE A 108 -4.10 -16.05 -8.50
CA PHE A 108 -4.18 -17.52 -8.65
C PHE A 108 -4.66 -18.21 -7.37
N VAL A 109 -5.04 -19.49 -7.50
CA VAL A 109 -5.29 -20.40 -6.39
C VAL A 109 -4.54 -21.71 -6.61
N GLU A 110 -3.74 -22.16 -5.64
CA GLU A 110 -3.16 -23.51 -5.60
C GLU A 110 -4.00 -24.43 -4.70
N ASN A 111 -4.27 -25.68 -5.12
CA ASN A 111 -4.83 -26.72 -4.25
C ASN A 111 -3.70 -27.46 -3.50
N THR A 112 -3.32 -26.93 -2.34
CA THR A 112 -2.33 -27.51 -1.42
C THR A 112 -2.85 -28.74 -0.65
N GLY A 113 -4.12 -29.10 -0.86
CA GLY A 113 -4.80 -30.23 -0.23
C GLY A 113 -4.43 -31.61 -0.77
N LYS A 114 -5.30 -32.59 -0.49
CA LYS A 114 -5.19 -34.00 -0.95
C LYS A 114 -6.49 -34.50 -1.59
N SER A 115 -7.38 -33.58 -1.98
CA SER A 115 -8.67 -33.90 -2.58
C SER A 115 -9.00 -32.89 -3.66
N ASP A 116 -9.62 -33.37 -4.75
CA ASP A 116 -10.12 -32.52 -5.82
C ASP A 116 -11.08 -31.47 -5.27
N ALA A 117 -10.87 -30.21 -5.68
CA ALA A 117 -11.60 -29.06 -5.18
C ALA A 117 -12.32 -28.31 -6.31
N TYR A 118 -13.54 -27.85 -6.02
CA TYR A 118 -14.18 -26.76 -6.74
C TYR A 118 -13.78 -25.44 -6.10
N VAL A 119 -13.47 -24.42 -6.92
CA VAL A 119 -12.88 -23.15 -6.47
C VAL A 119 -13.66 -21.94 -7.02
N ARG A 120 -13.81 -20.90 -6.20
CA ARG A 120 -14.14 -19.54 -6.65
C ARG A 120 -13.23 -18.51 -5.99
N THR A 121 -13.04 -17.38 -6.66
CA THR A 121 -12.40 -16.18 -6.10
C THR A 121 -13.43 -15.06 -6.10
N ILE A 122 -13.67 -14.47 -4.93
CA ILE A 122 -14.57 -13.32 -4.77
C ILE A 122 -13.70 -12.07 -4.67
N PHE A 123 -14.06 -11.06 -5.46
CA PHE A 123 -13.47 -9.74 -5.46
C PHE A 123 -14.45 -8.73 -4.87
N ALA A 124 -13.93 -7.74 -4.14
CA ALA A 124 -14.61 -6.49 -3.87
C ALA A 124 -13.75 -5.35 -4.42
N PHE A 125 -14.23 -4.71 -5.49
CA PHE A 125 -13.59 -3.56 -6.12
C PHE A 125 -14.20 -2.28 -5.56
N GLU A 126 -13.37 -1.37 -5.05
CA GLU A 126 -13.84 -0.10 -4.51
C GLU A 126 -14.59 0.73 -5.57
N VAL A 127 -15.61 1.46 -5.13
CA VAL A 127 -16.32 2.46 -5.95
C VAL A 127 -16.55 3.81 -5.24
N GLY A 128 -16.17 3.94 -3.97
CA GLY A 128 -16.24 5.18 -3.19
C GLY A 128 -17.59 5.91 -3.23
N GLU A 129 -17.64 7.16 -3.69
CA GLU A 129 -18.89 7.92 -3.90
C GLU A 129 -19.71 7.40 -5.10
N TYR A 130 -19.06 6.80 -6.10
CA TYR A 130 -19.62 6.40 -7.40
C TYR A 130 -20.44 5.09 -7.38
N ASP A 131 -20.83 4.63 -8.58
CA ASP A 131 -21.59 3.41 -8.86
C ASP A 131 -20.82 2.45 -9.79
N PHE A 132 -21.37 1.24 -10.01
CA PHE A 132 -20.77 0.22 -10.87
C PHE A 132 -20.47 0.71 -12.29
N ASN A 133 -21.41 1.43 -12.92
CA ASN A 133 -21.27 1.85 -14.32
C ASN A 133 -20.19 2.91 -14.51
N THR A 134 -20.05 3.80 -13.52
CA THR A 134 -19.01 4.83 -13.52
C THR A 134 -17.61 4.23 -13.30
N VAL A 135 -17.48 3.21 -12.46
CA VAL A 135 -16.16 2.68 -12.06
C VAL A 135 -15.70 1.47 -12.85
N ILE A 136 -16.59 0.56 -13.28
CA ILE A 136 -16.23 -0.74 -13.89
C ILE A 136 -17.08 -1.09 -15.13
N GLY A 137 -18.32 -0.60 -15.22
CA GLY A 137 -19.26 -0.98 -16.29
C GLY A 137 -18.79 -0.60 -17.70
N HIS A 138 -18.45 -1.62 -18.50
CA HIS A 138 -17.91 -1.45 -19.85
C HIS A 138 -18.82 -0.71 -20.85
N GLU A 139 -20.14 -0.59 -20.61
CA GLU A 139 -21.04 0.16 -21.51
C GLU A 139 -20.85 1.68 -21.46
N THR A 140 -20.15 2.21 -20.44
CA THR A 140 -20.08 3.65 -20.15
C THR A 140 -18.69 4.29 -20.24
N SER A 141 -17.65 3.53 -20.61
CA SER A 141 -16.22 3.91 -20.46
C SER A 141 -15.85 4.11 -18.98
N PRO A 142 -15.59 3.01 -18.24
CA PRO A 142 -15.41 3.04 -16.79
C PRO A 142 -14.10 3.70 -16.35
N LEU A 143 -14.06 4.28 -15.15
CA LEU A 143 -12.86 4.88 -14.56
C LEU A 143 -11.73 3.86 -14.31
N VAL A 144 -12.06 2.62 -13.97
CA VAL A 144 -11.12 1.51 -13.75
C VAL A 144 -11.40 0.44 -14.80
N HIS A 145 -10.45 0.24 -15.71
CA HIS A 145 -10.50 -0.84 -16.69
C HIS A 145 -9.87 -2.09 -16.10
N ILE A 146 -10.53 -3.24 -16.28
CA ILE A 146 -10.12 -4.52 -15.72
C ILE A 146 -9.83 -5.50 -16.87
N ASN A 147 -8.72 -6.22 -16.77
CA ASN A 147 -8.39 -7.37 -17.59
C ASN A 147 -8.49 -8.65 -16.74
N ASN A 148 -9.32 -9.61 -17.17
CA ASN A 148 -9.59 -10.86 -16.45
C ASN A 148 -9.75 -12.04 -17.43
N ASN A 149 -9.48 -13.27 -16.97
CA ASN A 149 -9.64 -14.48 -17.79
C ASN A 149 -11.09 -15.02 -17.79
N ASP A 150 -12.07 -14.14 -18.03
CA ASP A 150 -13.50 -14.47 -18.08
C ASP A 150 -13.90 -15.24 -19.35
N LYS A 151 -15.08 -15.88 -19.31
CA LYS A 151 -15.64 -16.66 -20.39
C LYS A 151 -16.11 -15.76 -21.56
N ASN A 152 -15.32 -15.69 -22.63
CA ASN A 152 -15.81 -15.05 -23.85
C ASN A 152 -16.91 -15.90 -24.51
N THR A 153 -18.16 -15.44 -24.45
CA THR A 153 -19.34 -16.14 -25.01
C THR A 153 -19.29 -16.40 -26.52
N SER A 154 -18.27 -15.88 -27.23
CA SER A 154 -18.06 -16.09 -28.67
C SER A 154 -16.99 -17.14 -29.04
N GLU A 155 -16.13 -17.58 -28.09
CA GLU A 155 -15.09 -18.59 -28.37
C GLU A 155 -15.28 -19.86 -27.50
N THR A 156 -15.33 -21.02 -28.14
CA THR A 156 -15.78 -22.27 -27.51
C THR A 156 -14.70 -23.12 -26.82
N GLU A 157 -13.44 -22.68 -26.78
CA GLU A 157 -12.30 -23.52 -26.41
C GLU A 157 -11.24 -22.83 -25.50
N LYS A 158 -11.54 -21.64 -24.95
CA LYS A 158 -10.60 -20.85 -24.13
C LYS A 158 -11.31 -20.07 -23.01
N VAL A 159 -11.81 -20.76 -21.99
CA VAL A 159 -12.47 -20.14 -20.83
C VAL A 159 -11.89 -20.71 -19.54
N HIS A 160 -11.41 -19.85 -18.65
CA HIS A 160 -10.74 -20.26 -17.40
C HIS A 160 -11.57 -19.97 -16.17
N TRP A 161 -12.32 -18.87 -16.19
CA TRP A 161 -13.21 -18.43 -15.12
C TRP A 161 -14.55 -17.97 -15.68
N ASP A 162 -15.58 -18.00 -14.83
CA ASP A 162 -16.91 -17.45 -15.08
C ASP A 162 -17.15 -16.32 -14.09
N PHE A 163 -17.08 -15.07 -14.57
CA PHE A 163 -17.32 -13.88 -13.74
C PHE A 163 -18.81 -13.53 -13.68
N THR A 164 -19.31 -13.41 -12.44
CA THR A 164 -20.62 -12.83 -12.12
C THR A 164 -20.43 -11.52 -11.38
N TRP A 165 -20.81 -10.40 -11.99
CA TRP A 165 -20.78 -9.07 -11.40
C TRP A 165 -22.04 -8.78 -10.58
N PHE A 166 -21.88 -8.04 -9.47
CA PHE A 166 -22.98 -7.63 -8.59
C PHE A 166 -23.09 -6.09 -8.61
N GLU A 167 -23.81 -5.57 -9.61
CA GLU A 167 -23.89 -4.13 -9.96
C GLU A 167 -24.37 -3.19 -8.83
N THR A 168 -24.95 -3.72 -7.76
CA THR A 168 -25.38 -2.94 -6.58
C THR A 168 -24.26 -2.94 -5.54
N PRO A 169 -23.63 -1.79 -5.23
CA PRO A 169 -22.54 -1.75 -4.27
C PRO A 169 -22.96 -2.19 -2.86
N VAL A 170 -22.06 -2.92 -2.20
CA VAL A 170 -22.12 -3.26 -0.77
C VAL A 170 -21.35 -2.23 0.06
N THR A 171 -21.56 -2.25 1.38
CA THR A 171 -20.72 -1.50 2.32
C THR A 171 -19.83 -2.46 3.10
N ILE A 172 -18.50 -2.25 3.02
CA ILE A 172 -17.49 -2.97 3.80
C ILE A 172 -16.72 -1.89 4.58
N ASP A 173 -16.69 -2.01 5.90
CA ASP A 173 -16.03 -1.09 6.83
C ASP A 173 -16.33 0.41 6.59
N GLY A 174 -17.57 0.69 6.16
CA GLY A 174 -18.08 2.03 5.88
C GLY A 174 -17.88 2.51 4.44
N ASN A 175 -17.00 1.88 3.66
CA ASN A 175 -16.72 2.20 2.26
C ASN A 175 -17.59 1.38 1.28
N LYS A 176 -17.77 1.85 0.04
CA LYS A 176 -18.57 1.18 -0.99
C LYS A 176 -17.71 0.34 -1.94
N TYR A 177 -18.14 -0.90 -2.17
CA TYR A 177 -17.50 -1.83 -3.09
C TYR A 177 -18.53 -2.49 -4.02
N VAL A 178 -18.15 -2.76 -5.28
CA VAL A 178 -18.85 -3.71 -6.16
C VAL A 178 -18.22 -5.09 -5.99
N LEU A 179 -19.06 -6.12 -5.87
CA LEU A 179 -18.58 -7.50 -5.82
C LEU A 179 -18.49 -8.11 -7.22
N ALA A 180 -17.52 -9.01 -7.40
CA ALA A 180 -17.51 -9.99 -8.48
C ALA A 180 -17.20 -11.38 -7.93
N GLU A 181 -17.87 -12.41 -8.43
CA GLU A 181 -17.48 -13.81 -8.19
C GLU A 181 -16.91 -14.40 -9.47
N ALA A 182 -15.64 -14.80 -9.44
CA ALA A 182 -15.02 -15.62 -10.49
C ALA A 182 -15.10 -17.10 -10.07
N LEU A 183 -15.94 -17.89 -10.74
CA LEU A 183 -16.01 -19.34 -10.56
C LEU A 183 -14.99 -20.02 -11.48
N TYR A 184 -14.15 -20.92 -10.96
CA TYR A 184 -13.15 -21.61 -11.78
C TYR A 184 -13.81 -22.58 -12.76
N LEU A 185 -13.36 -22.60 -14.01
CA LEU A 185 -13.84 -23.52 -15.05
C LEU A 185 -12.80 -24.57 -15.44
N GLY A 186 -11.51 -24.21 -15.51
CA GLY A 186 -10.42 -25.14 -15.84
C GLY A 186 -9.50 -24.68 -16.97
N ALA A 187 -8.58 -25.57 -17.37
CA ALA A 187 -7.64 -25.31 -18.47
C ALA A 187 -8.15 -25.78 -19.85
N ASN A 188 -8.99 -26.83 -19.88
CA ASN A 188 -9.42 -27.54 -21.10
C ASN A 188 -10.85 -28.12 -20.99
N SER A 189 -11.62 -27.71 -19.98
CA SER A 189 -12.97 -28.24 -19.71
C SER A 189 -13.96 -27.82 -20.80
N LYS A 190 -14.90 -28.72 -21.14
CA LYS A 190 -16.06 -28.35 -21.95
C LYS A 190 -17.22 -28.00 -21.04
N GLN A 191 -17.88 -26.89 -21.32
CA GLN A 191 -18.98 -26.41 -20.48
C GLN A 191 -20.10 -27.46 -20.36
N GLY A 192 -20.54 -27.72 -19.13
CA GLY A 192 -21.51 -28.75 -18.78
C GLY A 192 -20.93 -30.17 -18.69
N THR A 193 -19.64 -30.34 -18.38
CA THR A 193 -19.02 -31.65 -18.13
C THR A 193 -18.70 -31.89 -16.64
N PRO A 194 -18.67 -33.16 -16.15
CA PRO A 194 -18.39 -33.45 -14.75
C PRO A 194 -16.96 -33.05 -14.29
N GLU A 195 -16.06 -32.82 -15.24
CA GLU A 195 -14.67 -32.40 -15.01
C GLU A 195 -14.51 -30.86 -14.97
N GLU A 196 -15.58 -30.09 -15.20
CA GLU A 196 -15.56 -28.63 -15.19
C GLU A 196 -15.40 -28.07 -13.76
N GLY A 197 -14.51 -27.09 -13.61
CA GLY A 197 -14.22 -26.38 -12.36
C GLY A 197 -13.36 -27.13 -11.35
N ILE A 198 -12.85 -28.31 -11.68
CA ILE A 198 -12.01 -29.10 -10.77
C ILE A 198 -10.56 -28.60 -10.79
N LEU A 199 -10.06 -28.15 -9.64
CA LEU A 199 -8.65 -27.97 -9.34
C LEU A 199 -8.14 -29.18 -8.56
N VAL A 200 -7.24 -29.96 -9.16
CA VAL A 200 -6.69 -31.20 -8.57
C VAL A 200 -5.56 -30.89 -7.57
N PRO A 201 -5.25 -31.80 -6.62
CA PRO A 201 -4.17 -31.60 -5.65
C PRO A 201 -2.80 -31.33 -6.27
N GLY A 202 -2.10 -30.32 -5.79
CA GLY A 202 -0.80 -29.87 -6.29
C GLY A 202 -0.86 -29.17 -7.65
N ALA A 203 -2.03 -28.65 -8.04
CA ALA A 203 -2.18 -27.82 -9.23
C ALA A 203 -2.61 -26.39 -8.87
N THR A 204 -2.11 -25.44 -9.65
CA THR A 204 -2.42 -24.01 -9.58
C THR A 204 -3.36 -23.63 -10.71
N SER A 205 -4.31 -22.73 -10.42
CA SER A 205 -5.27 -22.23 -11.40
C SER A 205 -4.61 -21.38 -12.49
N TYR A 206 -5.34 -21.06 -13.56
CA TYR A 206 -5.03 -19.86 -14.34
C TYR A 206 -5.37 -18.63 -13.49
N PRO A 207 -4.70 -17.48 -13.67
CA PRO A 207 -5.03 -16.29 -12.88
C PRO A 207 -6.45 -15.82 -13.23
N SER A 208 -7.19 -15.32 -12.24
CA SER A 208 -8.57 -14.87 -12.38
C SER A 208 -8.62 -13.43 -12.87
N LEU A 209 -8.09 -12.52 -12.05
CA LEU A 209 -7.68 -11.17 -12.43
C LEU A 209 -6.30 -11.21 -13.09
N LEU A 210 -6.07 -10.34 -14.08
CA LEU A 210 -4.78 -10.16 -14.75
C LEU A 210 -4.17 -8.80 -14.46
N GLN A 211 -4.88 -7.73 -14.82
CA GLN A 211 -4.36 -6.36 -14.79
C GLN A 211 -5.51 -5.38 -14.55
N LEU A 212 -5.18 -4.18 -14.07
CA LEU A 212 -6.10 -3.04 -13.99
C LEU A 212 -5.38 -1.73 -14.35
N PHE A 213 -6.14 -0.75 -14.85
CA PHE A 213 -5.61 0.59 -15.15
C PHE A 213 -6.70 1.67 -15.04
N LEU A 214 -6.30 2.91 -14.76
CA LEU A 214 -7.20 4.06 -14.77
C LEU A 214 -7.45 4.56 -16.20
N ASP A 215 -8.70 4.91 -16.51
CA ASP A 215 -9.05 5.49 -17.81
C ASP A 215 -8.21 6.75 -18.10
N PRO A 216 -7.72 6.95 -19.35
CA PRO A 216 -6.95 8.14 -19.73
C PRO A 216 -7.65 9.50 -19.51
N SER A 217 -8.95 9.52 -19.24
CA SER A 217 -9.73 10.73 -18.89
C SER A 217 -9.94 10.96 -17.39
N ALA A 218 -9.54 10.03 -16.52
CA ALA A 218 -9.71 10.12 -15.08
C ALA A 218 -8.96 11.32 -14.48
N THR A 219 -9.60 12.04 -13.56
CA THR A 219 -9.08 13.29 -12.97
C THR A 219 -8.80 13.16 -11.46
N ASN A 220 -8.07 14.14 -10.90
CA ASN A 220 -7.88 14.24 -9.44
C ASN A 220 -9.20 14.42 -8.67
N GLU A 221 -10.28 14.89 -9.31
CA GLU A 221 -11.62 14.94 -8.68
C GLU A 221 -12.27 13.55 -8.64
N ASP A 222 -11.97 12.70 -9.63
CA ASP A 222 -12.43 11.30 -9.64
C ASP A 222 -11.68 10.46 -8.62
N MET A 223 -10.36 10.66 -8.46
CA MET A 223 -9.58 9.92 -7.47
C MET A 223 -10.06 10.18 -6.04
N VAL A 224 -10.35 11.44 -5.70
CA VAL A 224 -10.90 11.83 -4.38
C VAL A 224 -12.32 11.29 -4.13
N LYS A 225 -13.04 10.85 -5.17
CA LYS A 225 -14.36 10.20 -5.06
C LYS A 225 -14.28 8.68 -5.14
N LEU A 226 -13.24 8.14 -5.77
CA LEU A 226 -12.99 6.71 -5.88
C LEU A 226 -12.46 6.17 -4.56
N ASP A 227 -11.50 6.88 -3.96
CA ASP A 227 -10.92 6.70 -2.61
C ASP A 227 -11.97 7.03 -1.52
N GLY A 228 -12.93 6.13 -1.30
CA GLY A 228 -14.13 6.38 -0.49
C GLY A 228 -13.96 6.14 1.01
N ASN A 229 -12.96 5.36 1.41
CA ASN A 229 -12.47 5.32 2.80
C ASN A 229 -11.45 6.43 3.08
N ALA A 230 -11.08 7.23 2.06
CA ALA A 230 -10.01 8.20 2.11
C ALA A 230 -8.69 7.56 2.60
N ASN A 231 -8.38 6.31 2.25
CA ASN A 231 -7.10 5.69 2.55
C ASN A 231 -6.00 6.07 1.54
N GLY A 232 -6.31 6.89 0.53
CA GLY A 232 -5.39 7.37 -0.49
C GLY A 232 -4.78 6.25 -1.33
N THR A 233 -5.53 5.19 -1.62
CA THR A 233 -5.18 4.10 -2.53
C THR A 233 -6.40 3.75 -3.40
N TYR A 234 -6.42 2.57 -4.02
CA TYR A 234 -7.60 2.00 -4.65
C TYR A 234 -7.76 0.55 -4.19
N ASP A 235 -8.80 0.25 -3.42
CA ASP A 235 -8.93 -1.05 -2.77
C ASP A 235 -9.54 -2.13 -3.69
N VAL A 236 -8.80 -3.24 -3.82
CA VAL A 236 -9.27 -4.47 -4.46
C VAL A 236 -9.10 -5.63 -3.49
N LEU A 237 -10.18 -5.99 -2.80
CA LEU A 237 -10.18 -7.07 -1.81
C LEU A 237 -10.40 -8.41 -2.53
N VAL A 238 -9.66 -9.44 -2.13
CA VAL A 238 -9.64 -10.74 -2.82
C VAL A 238 -9.75 -11.88 -1.80
N VAL A 239 -10.73 -12.77 -1.94
CA VAL A 239 -10.88 -13.98 -1.11
C VAL A 239 -11.25 -15.19 -1.97
N SER A 240 -10.36 -16.19 -1.99
CA SER A 240 -10.60 -17.49 -2.60
C SER A 240 -11.24 -18.48 -1.63
N GLN A 241 -12.18 -19.29 -2.15
CA GLN A 241 -12.94 -20.30 -1.43
C GLN A 241 -12.90 -21.62 -2.20
N ALA A 242 -12.69 -22.73 -1.48
CA ALA A 242 -12.61 -24.07 -2.07
C ALA A 242 -13.42 -25.12 -1.29
N VAL A 243 -14.06 -26.05 -2.01
CA VAL A 243 -14.87 -27.13 -1.45
C VAL A 243 -14.58 -28.44 -2.18
N GLN A 244 -14.68 -29.57 -1.48
CA GLN A 244 -14.53 -30.89 -2.07
C GLN A 244 -15.53 -31.13 -3.22
N THR A 245 -15.07 -31.76 -4.31
CA THR A 245 -15.96 -32.21 -5.39
C THR A 245 -16.88 -33.35 -4.94
N ALA A 246 -16.40 -34.19 -4.03
CA ALA A 246 -17.07 -35.40 -3.56
C ALA A 246 -18.41 -35.12 -2.85
N GLY A 247 -19.51 -35.47 -3.52
CA GLY A 247 -20.88 -35.32 -3.04
C GLY A 247 -21.73 -34.34 -3.85
N PHE A 248 -21.12 -33.57 -4.76
CA PHE A 248 -21.79 -32.57 -5.59
C PHE A 248 -21.78 -32.94 -7.08
N ALA A 249 -22.55 -32.21 -7.88
CA ALA A 249 -22.67 -32.41 -9.33
C ALA A 249 -22.02 -31.28 -10.15
N ASP A 250 -21.80 -30.11 -9.54
CA ASP A 250 -21.22 -28.92 -10.16
C ASP A 250 -20.61 -27.99 -9.09
N ALA A 251 -19.68 -27.14 -9.53
CA ALA A 251 -18.92 -26.24 -8.67
C ALA A 251 -19.78 -25.19 -7.95
N LYS A 252 -20.75 -24.59 -8.66
CA LYS A 252 -21.57 -23.48 -8.15
C LYS A 252 -22.51 -23.95 -7.03
N THR A 253 -23.13 -25.12 -7.20
CA THR A 253 -23.94 -25.77 -6.15
C THR A 253 -23.09 -26.14 -4.94
N ALA A 254 -21.89 -26.70 -5.15
CA ALA A 254 -21.00 -27.07 -4.05
C ALA A 254 -20.58 -25.85 -3.21
N LEU A 255 -20.08 -24.81 -3.86
CA LEU A 255 -19.58 -23.59 -3.20
C LEU A 255 -20.72 -22.82 -2.52
N ASN A 256 -21.87 -22.66 -3.18
CA ASN A 256 -23.05 -22.06 -2.56
C ASN A 256 -23.60 -22.87 -1.37
N THR A 257 -23.39 -24.20 -1.34
CA THR A 257 -23.81 -25.06 -0.21
C THR A 257 -22.85 -24.95 0.98
N ALA A 258 -21.55 -24.85 0.73
CA ALA A 258 -20.53 -24.75 1.78
C ALA A 258 -20.40 -23.34 2.37
N PHE A 259 -20.51 -22.31 1.52
CA PHE A 259 -20.16 -20.93 1.85
C PHE A 259 -21.32 -19.93 1.67
N GLY A 260 -22.45 -20.36 1.13
CA GLY A 260 -23.57 -19.47 0.79
C GLY A 260 -23.47 -18.83 -0.59
N THR A 261 -24.59 -18.31 -1.07
CA THR A 261 -24.69 -17.64 -2.38
C THR A 261 -24.20 -16.20 -2.28
N THR A 262 -23.08 -15.91 -2.97
CA THR A 262 -22.49 -14.56 -3.07
C THR A 262 -23.54 -13.56 -3.52
N SER A 263 -23.72 -12.50 -2.73
CA SER A 263 -24.73 -11.46 -2.95
C SER A 263 -24.47 -10.25 -2.03
N ALA A 264 -25.23 -9.17 -2.25
CA ALA A 264 -25.14 -7.94 -1.45
C ALA A 264 -25.55 -8.09 0.04
N THR A 265 -25.98 -9.29 0.46
CA THR A 265 -26.30 -9.63 1.86
C THR A 265 -25.68 -10.97 2.28
N CYS A 266 -24.64 -11.44 1.57
CA CYS A 266 -23.88 -12.65 1.89
C CYS A 266 -22.56 -12.64 1.10
N HIS A 267 -21.48 -12.14 1.71
CA HIS A 267 -20.11 -12.14 1.15
C HIS A 267 -19.08 -12.40 2.26
N PRO A 268 -17.78 -12.66 1.94
CA PRO A 268 -16.76 -13.01 2.94
C PRO A 268 -16.54 -11.93 4.01
N TRP A 269 -16.55 -10.66 3.60
CA TRP A 269 -16.38 -9.48 4.47
C TRP A 269 -17.68 -9.04 5.18
N MET A 270 -18.51 -9.98 5.64
CA MET A 270 -19.61 -9.70 6.57
C MET A 270 -19.43 -10.55 7.83
N ALA A 271 -19.93 -10.07 8.97
CA ALA A 271 -19.98 -10.89 10.18
C ALA A 271 -20.95 -12.07 10.02
N GLU A 272 -20.66 -13.20 10.68
CA GLU A 272 -21.54 -14.40 10.67
C GLU A 272 -22.97 -14.06 11.16
N ALA A 273 -23.07 -13.17 12.16
CA ALA A 273 -24.35 -12.67 12.70
C ALA A 273 -25.22 -11.95 11.66
N ASP A 274 -24.61 -11.42 10.60
CA ASP A 274 -25.24 -10.67 9.51
C ASP A 274 -25.28 -11.47 8.19
N ASN A 275 -25.12 -12.80 8.26
CA ASN A 275 -25.11 -13.77 7.15
C ASN A 275 -23.82 -13.81 6.29
N GLY A 276 -22.67 -13.48 6.87
CA GLY A 276 -21.37 -13.59 6.19
C GLY A 276 -20.94 -15.00 5.81
N GLN A 277 -20.05 -15.09 4.81
CA GLN A 277 -19.55 -16.35 4.28
C GLN A 277 -18.29 -16.84 5.02
N PRO A 278 -18.20 -18.11 5.42
CA PRO A 278 -16.95 -18.68 5.93
C PRO A 278 -15.92 -18.97 4.81
N PRO A 279 -14.64 -19.20 5.14
CA PRO A 279 -14.01 -18.78 6.40
C PRO A 279 -14.10 -17.25 6.51
N TYR A 280 -14.44 -16.74 7.69
CA TYR A 280 -14.50 -15.29 7.89
C TYR A 280 -13.10 -14.72 7.73
N ILE A 281 -13.02 -13.63 6.97
CA ILE A 281 -11.84 -12.79 6.87
C ILE A 281 -12.21 -11.50 7.61
N GLU A 282 -11.48 -11.20 8.68
CA GLU A 282 -11.55 -9.90 9.34
C GLU A 282 -11.19 -8.84 8.29
N SER A 283 -12.04 -7.82 8.14
CA SER A 283 -11.83 -6.76 7.15
C SER A 283 -10.40 -6.23 7.27
N PRO A 284 -9.64 -6.13 6.16
CA PRO A 284 -8.27 -5.64 6.25
C PRO A 284 -8.28 -4.22 6.80
N VAL A 285 -7.42 -3.95 7.78
CA VAL A 285 -7.36 -2.64 8.45
C VAL A 285 -6.73 -1.64 7.48
N PHE A 286 -7.57 -1.01 6.66
CA PHE A 286 -7.18 0.09 5.80
C PHE A 286 -6.63 1.25 6.65
N PRO A 287 -5.50 1.87 6.27
CA PRO A 287 -5.05 3.13 6.86
C PRO A 287 -5.91 4.29 6.33
N GLY A 288 -7.21 4.27 6.63
CA GLY A 288 -8.16 5.32 6.29
C GLY A 288 -7.70 6.65 6.88
N MET A 289 -7.94 7.76 6.17
CA MET A 289 -7.43 9.06 6.57
C MET A 289 -7.85 9.41 8.00
N VAL A 290 -6.83 9.62 8.83
CA VAL A 290 -6.96 10.25 10.15
C VAL A 290 -7.64 11.60 9.95
N THR A 291 -8.84 11.76 10.53
CA THR A 291 -9.71 12.93 10.33
C THR A 291 -9.48 14.02 11.37
N ASN A 292 -8.83 13.69 12.49
CA ASN A 292 -8.65 14.59 13.62
C ASN A 292 -7.43 14.22 14.50
N ASN A 293 -7.19 15.05 15.51
CA ASN A 293 -6.02 14.93 16.39
C ASN A 293 -6.08 13.75 17.39
N GLU A 294 -7.26 13.20 17.68
CA GLU A 294 -7.41 12.02 18.55
C GLU A 294 -7.07 10.74 17.79
N GLU A 295 -7.56 10.62 16.55
CA GLU A 295 -7.14 9.58 15.60
C GLU A 295 -5.64 9.64 15.30
N LEU A 296 -5.05 10.83 15.09
CA LEU A 296 -3.61 10.97 14.89
C LEU A 296 -2.79 10.47 16.09
N ALA A 297 -3.28 10.73 17.31
CA ALA A 297 -2.65 10.23 18.52
C ALA A 297 -2.82 8.71 18.68
N ALA A 298 -3.97 8.16 18.29
CA ALA A 298 -4.24 6.73 18.32
C ALA A 298 -3.38 5.95 17.32
N ALA A 299 -3.36 6.36 16.05
CA ALA A 299 -2.56 5.75 14.99
C ALA A 299 -1.07 5.66 15.36
N ILE A 300 -0.51 6.81 15.75
CA ILE A 300 0.89 6.89 16.19
C ILE A 300 1.13 6.06 17.46
N ALA A 301 0.15 5.94 18.37
CA ALA A 301 0.28 5.12 19.58
C ALA A 301 0.20 3.61 19.30
N ASN A 302 -0.61 3.18 18.33
CA ASN A 302 -0.72 1.79 17.87
C ASN A 302 0.57 1.30 17.20
N GLY A 303 1.35 2.23 16.64
CA GLY A 303 2.64 1.95 15.98
C GLY A 303 2.61 2.13 14.46
N GLU A 304 1.56 2.74 13.92
CA GLU A 304 1.46 3.05 12.49
C GLU A 304 2.56 4.04 12.08
N THR A 305 3.26 3.72 10.99
CA THR A 305 4.37 4.51 10.46
C THR A 305 4.02 5.29 9.19
N GLU A 306 2.95 4.93 8.50
CA GLU A 306 2.46 5.62 7.30
C GLU A 306 1.03 6.06 7.58
N ILE A 307 0.81 7.38 7.67
CA ILE A 307 -0.46 7.95 8.12
C ILE A 307 -0.90 9.03 7.14
N LYS A 308 -2.09 8.87 6.59
CA LYS A 308 -2.73 9.85 5.70
C LYS A 308 -3.69 10.72 6.52
N LEU A 309 -3.71 12.02 6.22
CA LEU A 309 -4.38 13.07 6.99
C LEU A 309 -5.47 13.74 6.15
N ALA A 310 -6.74 13.64 6.58
CA ALA A 310 -7.87 14.28 5.90
C ALA A 310 -7.70 15.81 5.84
N ALA A 311 -8.54 16.48 5.05
CA ALA A 311 -8.58 17.94 5.02
C ALA A 311 -8.91 18.52 6.43
N GLY A 312 -8.00 19.29 7.01
CA GLY A 312 -8.08 19.72 8.41
C GLY A 312 -6.81 20.36 8.98
N GLU A 313 -6.88 20.83 10.24
CA GLU A 313 -5.73 21.34 11.01
C GLU A 313 -5.32 20.34 12.12
N TYR A 314 -4.07 19.86 12.05
CA TYR A 314 -3.47 18.87 12.95
C TYR A 314 -2.35 19.48 13.78
N ASN A 315 -2.04 18.84 14.91
CA ASN A 315 -0.91 19.14 15.78
C ASN A 315 -0.22 17.80 16.07
N ILE A 316 1.10 17.73 15.98
CA ILE A 316 1.81 16.47 16.19
C ILE A 316 1.73 16.06 17.67
N PRO A 317 1.23 14.85 18.00
CA PRO A 317 1.14 14.40 19.39
C PRO A 317 2.51 14.00 19.94
N ALA A 318 2.71 14.14 21.25
CA ALA A 318 3.95 13.74 21.94
C ALA A 318 4.33 12.26 21.75
N ALA A 319 3.39 11.41 21.33
CA ALA A 319 3.61 10.02 20.97
C ALA A 319 4.46 9.83 19.68
N ALA A 320 4.68 10.89 18.89
CA ALA A 320 5.48 10.89 17.66
C ALA A 320 7.00 11.03 17.91
N LYS A 321 7.40 11.26 19.16
CA LYS A 321 8.79 11.57 19.54
C LYS A 321 9.72 10.37 19.38
N GLY A 322 10.83 10.56 18.67
CA GLY A 322 11.84 9.52 18.43
C GLY A 322 11.39 8.41 17.47
N LYS A 323 10.42 8.69 16.59
CA LYS A 323 9.87 7.74 15.60
C LYS A 323 10.31 8.06 14.17
N THR A 324 10.23 7.04 13.32
CA THR A 324 10.20 7.20 11.86
C THR A 324 8.74 7.22 11.41
N LEU A 325 8.30 8.26 10.70
CA LEU A 325 6.92 8.43 10.24
C LEU A 325 6.85 9.00 8.81
N THR A 326 5.83 8.63 8.06
CA THR A 326 5.40 9.28 6.81
C THR A 326 4.02 9.88 7.04
N LEU A 327 3.89 11.20 6.88
CA LEU A 327 2.65 11.97 7.06
C LEU A 327 2.24 12.61 5.74
N THR A 328 1.16 12.12 5.14
CA THR A 328 0.69 12.56 3.81
C THR A 328 -0.65 13.30 3.94
N GLY A 329 -0.75 14.51 3.40
CA GLY A 329 -1.99 15.28 3.33
C GLY A 329 -2.79 15.05 2.04
N VAL A 330 -4.00 15.63 1.97
CA VAL A 330 -4.83 15.60 0.75
C VAL A 330 -4.30 16.59 -0.30
N SER A 331 -3.86 17.76 0.14
CA SER A 331 -3.07 18.74 -0.61
C SER A 331 -2.60 19.85 0.35
N PRO A 332 -1.59 20.67 -0.02
CA PRO A 332 -1.13 21.77 0.83
C PRO A 332 -2.20 22.83 1.14
N GLU A 333 -3.24 22.97 0.30
CA GLU A 333 -4.38 23.86 0.52
C GLU A 333 -5.43 23.27 1.47
N LYS A 334 -5.44 21.94 1.67
CA LYS A 334 -6.47 21.20 2.42
C LYS A 334 -5.99 20.69 3.78
N THR A 335 -4.74 20.25 3.88
CA THR A 335 -4.18 19.65 5.10
C THR A 335 -3.10 20.56 5.68
N THR A 336 -3.22 20.93 6.95
CA THR A 336 -2.26 21.79 7.65
C THR A 336 -1.81 21.16 8.96
N ILE A 337 -0.50 21.04 9.16
CA ILE A 337 0.12 20.74 10.45
C ILE A 337 0.55 22.07 11.10
N THR A 338 -0.02 22.37 12.26
CA THR A 338 0.40 23.50 13.11
C THR A 338 1.49 23.04 14.07
N VAL A 339 2.59 23.79 14.12
CA VAL A 339 3.70 23.57 15.05
C VAL A 339 3.36 24.18 16.40
N VAL A 340 3.43 23.39 17.49
CA VAL A 340 2.98 23.81 18.83
C VAL A 340 4.17 23.90 19.80
N PRO A 341 4.67 25.11 20.12
CA PRO A 341 5.80 25.26 21.02
C PRO A 341 5.52 24.71 22.42
N ALA A 342 6.52 24.08 23.04
CA ALA A 342 6.41 23.47 24.38
C ALA A 342 6.21 24.47 25.54
N GLY A 343 6.09 25.76 25.27
CA GLY A 343 5.89 26.82 26.25
C GLY A 343 7.18 27.29 26.93
N GLN A 344 7.01 28.23 27.87
CA GLN A 344 8.12 28.84 28.61
C GLN A 344 8.59 27.90 29.74
N GLY A 345 9.68 27.16 29.49
CA GLY A 345 10.29 26.26 30.48
C GLY A 345 11.60 25.64 30.04
N GLU A 346 11.73 25.31 28.75
CA GLU A 346 12.95 24.77 28.15
C GLU A 346 13.62 25.79 27.21
N ALA A 347 14.87 25.53 26.80
CA ALA A 347 15.71 26.50 26.11
C ALA A 347 15.00 27.13 24.89
N ASN A 348 14.91 28.46 24.90
CA ASN A 348 14.23 29.35 23.94
C ASN A 348 12.69 29.24 23.85
N GLY A 349 12.04 28.16 24.30
CA GLY A 349 10.57 28.08 24.51
C GLY A 349 9.69 28.32 23.26
N GLN A 350 10.27 28.28 22.06
CA GLN A 350 9.63 28.57 20.77
C GLN A 350 9.63 27.35 19.81
N LEU A 351 10.39 26.30 20.15
CA LEU A 351 10.40 25.01 19.45
C LEU A 351 9.30 24.08 19.97
N ASP A 352 8.80 23.23 19.06
CA ASP A 352 8.00 22.04 19.34
C ASP A 352 8.94 20.83 19.54
N TYR A 353 8.66 20.00 20.55
CA TYR A 353 9.50 18.84 20.94
C TYR A 353 8.79 17.49 20.74
N ASN A 354 7.62 17.47 20.08
CA ASN A 354 6.85 16.26 19.78
C ASN A 354 7.49 15.40 18.67
N LEU A 355 8.42 15.98 17.88
CA LEU A 355 9.25 15.28 16.88
C LEU A 355 10.75 15.24 17.25
N ASP A 356 11.07 15.39 18.55
CA ASP A 356 12.44 15.42 19.04
C ASP A 356 13.17 14.08 18.86
N GLY A 357 14.16 14.07 17.97
CA GLY A 357 14.90 12.88 17.56
C GLY A 357 14.17 11.98 16.57
N SER A 358 13.08 12.47 15.94
CA SER A 358 12.32 11.75 14.92
C SER A 358 12.93 11.90 13.52
N THR A 359 12.55 10.99 12.62
CA THR A 359 12.75 11.11 11.17
C THR A 359 11.37 11.15 10.53
N VAL A 360 11.01 12.20 9.78
CA VAL A 360 9.66 12.31 9.21
C VAL A 360 9.67 12.71 7.74
N THR A 361 8.99 11.93 6.91
CA THR A 361 8.63 12.32 5.55
C THR A 361 7.26 13.02 5.57
N PHE A 362 7.20 14.25 5.08
CA PHE A 362 5.95 15.01 4.91
C PHE A 362 5.63 15.12 3.42
N ASN A 363 4.41 14.74 3.04
CA ASN A 363 3.93 14.85 1.66
C ASN A 363 2.65 15.70 1.62
N ASP A 364 2.53 16.56 0.60
CA ASP A 364 1.27 17.17 0.17
C ASP A 364 0.47 17.90 1.27
N LEU A 365 1.19 18.66 2.11
CA LEU A 365 0.59 19.39 3.23
C LEU A 365 1.25 20.76 3.51
N THR A 366 0.54 21.63 4.21
CA THR A 366 1.09 22.86 4.79
C THR A 366 1.69 22.56 6.16
N ILE A 367 2.89 23.09 6.47
CA ILE A 367 3.42 23.19 7.83
C ILE A 367 3.45 24.66 8.23
N LYS A 368 2.80 24.99 9.36
CA LYS A 368 2.48 26.36 9.76
C LYS A 368 3.01 26.65 11.16
N THR A 369 3.91 27.62 11.26
CA THR A 369 4.43 28.07 12.57
C THR A 369 3.73 29.34 13.05
N ASN A 370 3.97 29.71 14.31
CA ASN A 370 3.43 30.91 14.95
C ASN A 370 4.22 32.21 14.68
N SER A 371 5.05 32.22 13.63
CA SER A 371 5.91 33.36 13.24
C SER A 371 6.92 33.82 14.30
N GLN A 372 7.16 33.04 15.36
CA GLN A 372 8.18 33.36 16.35
C GLN A 372 9.60 33.09 15.82
N LEU A 373 10.57 33.79 16.40
CA LEU A 373 11.98 33.44 16.25
C LEU A 373 12.19 31.99 16.70
N TYR A 374 13.06 31.24 16.02
CA TYR A 374 13.33 29.81 16.29
C TYR A 374 12.11 28.86 16.22
N ALA A 375 10.96 29.25 15.67
CA ALA A 375 9.82 28.35 15.54
C ALA A 375 10.11 27.18 14.58
N GLY A 376 9.72 25.97 14.94
CA GLY A 376 10.04 24.72 14.21
C GLY A 376 10.05 23.52 15.16
N TYR A 377 10.49 22.36 14.67
CA TYR A 377 10.68 21.16 15.48
C TYR A 377 12.13 21.03 15.97
N ALA A 378 12.32 20.70 17.24
CA ALA A 378 13.64 20.44 17.80
C ALA A 378 14.20 19.11 17.26
N ARG A 379 15.42 19.11 16.69
CA ARG A 379 16.18 17.88 16.33
C ARG A 379 15.41 16.85 15.48
N LEU A 380 14.50 17.34 14.62
CA LEU A 380 13.84 16.57 13.58
C LEU A 380 14.75 16.50 12.35
N SER A 381 14.97 15.30 11.80
CA SER A 381 15.42 15.11 10.41
C SER A 381 14.20 14.85 9.53
N ALA A 382 14.08 15.49 8.36
CA ALA A 382 12.85 15.39 7.59
C ALA A 382 13.02 15.63 6.09
N ASP A 383 12.27 14.83 5.32
CA ASP A 383 12.07 15.04 3.89
C ASP A 383 10.69 15.68 3.68
N TYR A 384 10.63 16.77 2.94
CA TYR A 384 9.43 17.56 2.69
C TYR A 384 9.17 17.56 1.18
N ASN A 385 8.14 16.84 0.75
CA ASN A 385 7.78 16.67 -0.66
C ASN A 385 6.50 17.46 -0.95
N ASN A 386 6.54 18.34 -1.96
CA ASN A 386 5.40 19.17 -2.39
C ASN A 386 4.75 20.01 -1.26
N CYS A 387 5.47 20.25 -0.15
CA CYS A 387 4.93 20.88 1.04
C CYS A 387 4.96 22.42 0.95
N VAL A 388 4.04 23.07 1.68
CA VAL A 388 4.04 24.52 1.86
C VAL A 388 4.48 24.88 3.28
N ILE A 389 5.61 25.57 3.43
CA ILE A 389 6.09 26.07 4.72
C ILE A 389 5.57 27.50 4.92
N GLN A 390 4.77 27.73 5.96
CA GLN A 390 4.26 29.05 6.32
C GLN A 390 4.90 29.58 7.59
N ASN A 391 5.33 30.86 7.53
CA ASN A 391 6.02 31.60 8.57
C ASN A 391 7.45 31.08 8.86
N THR A 392 8.15 31.75 9.78
CA THR A 392 9.51 31.42 10.22
C THR A 392 9.67 29.93 10.54
N TYR A 393 10.69 29.30 9.97
CA TYR A 393 11.00 27.88 10.22
C TYR A 393 12.49 27.72 10.58
N ASN A 394 12.79 26.96 11.62
CA ASN A 394 14.16 26.72 12.11
C ASN A 394 14.50 25.23 12.13
N LEU A 395 15.42 24.82 11.27
CA LEU A 395 16.06 23.49 11.29
C LEU A 395 17.02 23.42 12.48
N GLY A 396 16.92 22.36 13.27
CA GLY A 396 17.64 22.19 14.53
C GLY A 396 19.05 21.61 14.38
N ALA A 397 19.81 21.62 15.48
CA ALA A 397 21.15 21.08 15.51
C ALA A 397 21.19 19.55 15.27
N ASN A 398 22.16 19.10 14.48
CA ASN A 398 22.44 17.68 14.15
C ASN A 398 21.28 16.94 13.47
N SER A 399 20.55 17.57 12.55
CA SER A 399 19.59 16.88 11.67
C SER A 399 19.87 17.05 10.18
N ASP A 400 19.39 16.11 9.37
CA ASP A 400 19.44 16.15 7.91
C ASP A 400 18.03 16.47 7.36
N ASN A 401 17.92 17.39 6.40
CA ASN A 401 16.63 17.89 5.92
C ASN A 401 16.64 18.07 4.39
N THR A 402 15.59 17.61 3.71
CA THR A 402 15.43 17.74 2.25
C THR A 402 14.11 18.41 1.92
N PHE A 403 14.11 19.49 1.14
CA PHE A 403 12.90 20.12 0.62
C PHE A 403 12.87 19.94 -0.90
N THR A 404 11.84 19.27 -1.41
CA THR A 404 11.66 18.96 -2.83
C THR A 404 10.32 19.51 -3.32
N ASN A 405 10.35 20.35 -4.36
CA ASN A 405 9.16 21.02 -4.92
C ASN A 405 8.36 21.84 -3.88
N CYS A 406 8.99 22.30 -2.80
CA CYS A 406 8.32 23.01 -1.72
C CYS A 406 8.13 24.51 -2.02
N THR A 407 7.07 25.11 -1.45
CA THR A 407 6.88 26.57 -1.42
C THR A 407 7.06 27.11 0.00
N ILE A 408 7.97 28.05 0.18
CA ILE A 408 8.38 28.60 1.48
C ILE A 408 7.94 30.07 1.56
N ASN A 409 6.94 30.36 2.40
CA ASN A 409 6.30 31.66 2.54
C ASN A 409 6.65 32.30 3.90
N ILE A 410 7.61 33.24 3.91
CA ILE A 410 8.18 33.83 5.14
C ILE A 410 8.13 35.35 5.08
N SER A 411 7.94 36.01 6.22
CA SER A 411 8.05 37.47 6.33
C SER A 411 8.72 37.88 7.63
N ASN A 412 9.41 39.03 7.64
CA ASN A 412 10.11 39.64 8.76
C ASN A 412 11.32 38.85 9.30
N GLU A 413 11.53 37.61 8.88
CA GLU A 413 12.54 36.67 9.37
C GLU A 413 13.05 35.74 8.24
N TYR A 414 13.94 34.80 8.56
CA TYR A 414 14.50 33.82 7.61
C TYR A 414 13.98 32.40 7.87
N LEU A 415 14.09 31.51 6.86
CA LEU A 415 14.29 30.08 7.11
C LEU A 415 15.70 29.91 7.69
N ARG A 416 15.79 29.28 8.85
CA ARG A 416 17.01 29.21 9.68
C ARG A 416 17.57 27.79 9.66
N VAL A 417 18.74 27.63 9.04
CA VAL A 417 19.57 26.43 9.15
C VAL A 417 20.50 26.66 10.34
N ASN A 418 20.12 26.16 11.53
CA ASN A 418 20.82 26.42 12.80
C ASN A 418 21.50 25.15 13.34
N GLY A 419 22.65 24.81 12.77
CA GLY A 419 23.41 23.61 13.14
C GLY A 419 22.89 22.31 12.54
N ALA A 420 22.00 22.36 11.54
CA ALA A 420 21.57 21.16 10.82
C ALA A 420 22.76 20.60 10.03
N ALA A 421 23.02 19.29 10.13
CA ALA A 421 24.16 18.68 9.46
C ALA A 421 24.00 18.74 7.93
N LYS A 422 22.75 18.57 7.43
CA LYS A 422 22.37 18.83 6.05
C LYS A 422 21.07 19.61 5.91
N ALA A 423 21.03 20.49 4.90
CA ALA A 423 19.81 21.12 4.42
C ALA A 423 19.82 21.27 2.89
N THR A 424 19.02 20.48 2.19
CA THR A 424 18.88 20.51 0.72
C THR A 424 17.56 21.17 0.33
N PHE A 425 17.60 22.03 -0.68
CA PHE A 425 16.44 22.65 -1.31
C PHE A 425 16.53 22.41 -2.83
N ASP A 426 15.68 21.54 -3.37
CA ASP A 426 15.60 21.21 -4.81
C ASP A 426 14.23 21.69 -5.36
N LYS A 427 14.25 22.51 -6.41
CA LYS A 427 13.07 23.11 -7.07
C LYS A 427 12.14 23.89 -6.13
N CYS A 428 12.69 24.47 -5.05
CA CYS A 428 11.89 25.19 -4.06
C CYS A 428 11.62 26.64 -4.47
N THR A 429 10.43 27.17 -4.13
CA THR A 429 10.06 28.58 -4.34
C THR A 429 9.95 29.32 -3.01
N PHE A 430 10.79 30.33 -2.81
CA PHE A 430 10.79 31.19 -1.62
C PHE A 430 10.09 32.51 -1.92
N ASN A 431 9.03 32.83 -1.17
CA ASN A 431 8.30 34.10 -1.24
C ASN A 431 8.53 34.89 0.04
N THR A 432 9.18 36.06 -0.06
CA THR A 432 9.80 36.72 1.11
C THR A 432 9.64 38.25 1.16
N ASP A 433 10.01 38.85 2.28
CA ASP A 433 10.27 40.30 2.43
C ASP A 433 11.76 40.66 2.28
N GLY A 434 12.49 39.92 1.44
CA GLY A 434 13.92 40.07 1.21
C GLY A 434 14.80 39.20 2.12
N ARG A 435 14.22 38.20 2.80
CA ARG A 435 14.92 37.24 3.68
C ARG A 435 14.48 35.83 3.36
N ALA A 436 15.33 35.05 2.68
CA ALA A 436 15.08 33.64 2.41
C ALA A 436 15.80 32.74 3.41
N ILE A 437 17.09 32.45 3.19
CA ILE A 437 17.84 31.45 3.99
C ILE A 437 18.90 32.14 4.86
N LEU A 438 18.99 31.72 6.14
CA LEU A 438 20.09 32.04 7.05
C LEU A 438 20.77 30.75 7.52
N VAL A 439 22.03 30.58 7.13
CA VAL A 439 22.90 29.47 7.55
C VAL A 439 23.86 29.97 8.63
N TYR A 440 23.83 29.35 9.81
CA TYR A 440 24.59 29.74 11.01
C TYR A 440 24.60 28.58 12.01
N GLN A 441 25.25 28.71 13.17
CA GLN A 441 24.97 27.80 14.30
C GLN A 441 25.24 28.39 15.68
N ASP A 442 24.26 28.20 16.58
CA ASP A 442 24.35 28.52 18.00
C ASP A 442 24.93 27.34 18.81
N GLY A 443 26.25 27.19 18.77
CA GLY A 443 27.00 26.36 19.72
C GLY A 443 27.13 24.86 19.41
N SER A 444 26.52 24.33 18.35
CA SER A 444 26.76 22.94 17.89
C SER A 444 28.18 22.73 17.35
N ASN A 445 28.75 23.75 16.70
CA ASN A 445 30.12 23.76 16.17
C ASN A 445 30.48 22.55 15.28
N ILE A 446 29.56 22.16 14.40
CA ILE A 446 29.71 21.08 13.43
C ILE A 446 30.12 21.60 12.03
N HIS A 447 30.32 20.68 11.10
CA HIS A 447 30.22 20.96 9.66
C HIS A 447 28.75 20.96 9.25
N GLN A 448 28.32 21.95 8.47
CA GLN A 448 26.99 22.00 7.85
C GLN A 448 27.13 22.00 6.32
N GLU A 449 26.36 21.15 5.65
CA GLU A 449 26.28 21.07 4.19
C GLU A 449 24.90 21.59 3.74
N VAL A 450 24.88 22.65 2.94
CA VAL A 450 23.63 23.28 2.47
C VAL A 450 23.62 23.31 0.94
N THR A 451 22.66 22.62 0.32
CA THR A 451 22.53 22.57 -1.14
C THR A 451 21.28 23.33 -1.57
N VAL A 452 21.44 24.26 -2.52
CA VAL A 452 20.36 25.07 -3.09
C VAL A 452 20.37 24.89 -4.60
N LYS A 453 19.34 24.24 -5.12
CA LYS A 453 19.29 23.71 -6.47
C LYS A 453 17.98 24.05 -7.18
N ASP A 454 18.08 24.59 -8.40
CA ASP A 454 16.94 24.92 -9.27
C ASP A 454 15.84 25.75 -8.56
N CYS A 455 16.22 26.56 -7.55
CA CYS A 455 15.30 27.28 -6.68
C CYS A 455 14.93 28.68 -7.22
N THR A 456 13.79 29.19 -6.79
CA THR A 456 13.29 30.54 -7.13
C THR A 456 13.17 31.39 -5.86
N PHE A 457 13.82 32.56 -5.84
CA PHE A 457 13.86 33.47 -4.69
C PHE A 457 13.19 34.80 -4.99
N ASN A 458 11.94 34.94 -4.57
CA ASN A 458 11.11 36.14 -4.72
C ASN A 458 11.22 37.04 -3.47
N ALA A 459 11.31 38.35 -3.69
CA ALA A 459 11.28 39.37 -2.63
C ALA A 459 10.22 40.43 -2.94
N THR A 460 9.62 40.98 -1.88
CA THR A 460 8.64 42.08 -1.96
C THR A 460 9.20 43.44 -1.53
N ALA A 461 10.41 43.45 -0.97
CA ALA A 461 11.19 44.61 -0.58
C ALA A 461 12.66 44.20 -0.34
N PRO A 462 13.64 45.12 -0.43
CA PRO A 462 15.03 44.80 -0.14
C PRO A 462 15.32 44.86 1.36
N ALA A 463 15.64 43.70 1.96
CA ALA A 463 15.96 43.62 3.38
C ALA A 463 17.40 44.03 3.72
N LYS A 464 17.64 44.32 5.01
CA LYS A 464 18.97 44.66 5.53
C LYS A 464 19.33 43.88 6.79
N THR A 465 20.63 43.63 6.93
CA THR A 465 21.28 43.12 8.15
C THR A 465 21.35 44.20 9.23
N TRP A 466 21.70 43.81 10.47
CA TRP A 466 21.79 44.74 11.60
C TRP A 466 22.83 45.86 11.41
N ASN A 467 23.87 45.62 10.62
CA ASN A 467 24.91 46.59 10.25
C ASN A 467 24.61 47.33 8.92
N GLY A 468 23.41 47.16 8.34
CA GLY A 468 22.92 47.94 7.20
C GLY A 468 23.28 47.42 5.81
N ILE A 469 23.99 46.29 5.71
CA ILE A 469 24.28 45.60 4.44
C ILE A 469 22.97 45.00 3.90
N HIS A 470 22.78 45.00 2.59
CA HIS A 470 21.60 44.39 1.96
C HIS A 470 21.66 42.85 2.09
N VAL A 471 20.51 42.18 2.01
CA VAL A 471 20.43 40.72 2.20
C VAL A 471 20.48 40.01 0.86
N ALA A 472 21.42 39.07 0.69
CA ALA A 472 21.40 38.07 -0.38
C ALA A 472 20.53 36.88 0.02
N ALA A 473 19.98 36.16 -0.97
CA ALA A 473 19.00 35.10 -0.74
C ALA A 473 19.49 34.01 0.23
N VAL A 474 20.72 33.52 0.03
CA VAL A 474 21.45 32.66 0.98
C VAL A 474 22.44 33.49 1.78
N SER A 475 22.13 33.71 3.06
CA SER A 475 23.00 34.46 3.96
C SER A 475 23.73 33.53 4.93
N ILE A 476 25.06 33.58 4.96
CA ILE A 476 25.92 32.68 5.75
C ILE A 476 26.60 33.46 6.89
N ASP A 477 26.53 32.95 8.13
CA ASP A 477 27.30 33.43 9.28
C ASP A 477 28.34 32.37 9.69
N GLY A 478 29.57 32.52 9.20
CA GLY A 478 30.66 31.57 9.40
C GLY A 478 31.29 31.57 10.79
N THR A 479 30.73 32.26 11.79
CA THR A 479 31.42 32.54 13.06
C THR A 479 31.75 31.27 13.87
N ASN A 480 30.87 30.27 13.85
CA ASN A 480 31.01 29.01 14.60
C ASN A 480 31.01 27.80 13.64
N GLY A 481 31.84 26.78 13.90
CA GLY A 481 31.95 25.57 13.06
C GLY A 481 32.44 25.84 11.63
N THR A 482 32.05 24.98 10.68
CA THR A 482 32.43 25.08 9.26
C THR A 482 31.25 24.80 8.33
N TYR A 483 31.33 25.27 7.08
CA TYR A 483 30.21 25.29 6.14
C TYR A 483 30.64 24.91 4.73
N THR A 484 29.86 24.06 4.08
CA THR A 484 29.86 23.89 2.62
C THR A 484 28.50 24.33 2.10
N VAL A 485 28.47 25.23 1.13
CA VAL A 485 27.25 25.66 0.43
C VAL A 485 27.38 25.31 -1.05
N ASN A 486 26.51 24.43 -1.55
CA ASN A 486 26.46 24.03 -2.96
C ASN A 486 25.33 24.78 -3.65
N LEU A 487 25.65 25.51 -4.71
CA LEU A 487 24.68 26.26 -5.51
C LEU A 487 24.57 25.61 -6.89
N GLU A 488 23.52 24.83 -7.09
CA GLU A 488 23.40 23.92 -8.24
C GLU A 488 22.27 24.32 -9.20
N GLY A 489 22.38 23.90 -10.47
CA GLY A 489 21.32 24.10 -11.45
C GLY A 489 21.02 25.57 -11.76
N THR A 490 19.75 25.88 -12.00
CA THR A 490 19.28 27.22 -12.42
C THR A 490 18.54 27.93 -11.29
N ASN A 491 19.30 28.48 -10.34
CA ASN A 491 18.73 29.31 -9.28
C ASN A 491 18.34 30.71 -9.81
N THR A 492 17.10 31.14 -9.59
CA THR A 492 16.59 32.46 -9.97
C THR A 492 16.36 33.36 -8.75
N VAL A 493 16.67 34.65 -8.86
CA VAL A 493 16.72 35.58 -7.71
C VAL A 493 16.20 36.95 -8.10
N ASP A 494 15.31 37.52 -7.27
CA ASP A 494 14.78 38.87 -7.44
C ASP A 494 15.85 39.96 -7.24
N ALA A 495 15.69 41.09 -7.92
CA ALA A 495 16.60 42.24 -7.86
C ALA A 495 16.60 42.98 -6.50
N ASP A 496 15.60 42.75 -5.64
CA ASP A 496 15.60 43.25 -4.25
C ASP A 496 16.56 42.46 -3.32
N PHE A 497 17.06 41.30 -3.74
CA PHE A 497 18.17 40.62 -3.05
C PHE A 497 19.54 41.13 -3.52
N ASN A 498 20.52 41.11 -2.61
CA ASN A 498 21.94 41.38 -2.88
C ASN A 498 22.65 40.20 -3.60
N GLY A 499 22.00 39.61 -4.62
CA GLY A 499 22.44 38.39 -5.29
C GLY A 499 22.03 37.08 -4.59
N LEU A 500 22.51 35.95 -5.13
CA LEU A 500 22.15 34.61 -4.67
C LEU A 500 22.70 34.29 -3.27
N TRP A 501 23.95 34.66 -2.96
CA TRP A 501 24.55 34.36 -1.66
C TRP A 501 25.44 35.49 -1.14
N GLN A 502 25.67 35.50 0.17
CA GLN A 502 26.74 36.30 0.79
C GLN A 502 27.20 35.72 2.13
N ILE A 503 28.50 35.88 2.42
CA ILE A 503 29.08 35.65 3.75
C ILE A 503 28.97 36.94 4.57
N LYS A 504 28.32 36.88 5.73
CA LYS A 504 28.17 38.01 6.66
C LYS A 504 29.40 38.21 7.54
N THR A 505 30.10 37.13 7.87
CA THR A 505 31.25 37.03 8.77
C THR A 505 31.82 35.61 8.70
N GLY A 506 33.04 35.38 9.20
CA GLY A 506 33.62 34.04 9.33
C GLY A 506 34.09 33.38 8.04
N ASP A 507 34.42 34.18 7.02
CA ASP A 507 34.88 33.80 5.67
C ASP A 507 35.78 32.55 5.61
N ALA A 508 36.82 32.49 6.44
CA ALA A 508 37.78 31.37 6.47
C ALA A 508 37.19 30.00 6.89
N ASN A 509 35.94 29.94 7.34
CA ASN A 509 35.22 28.73 7.73
C ASN A 509 34.19 28.26 6.69
N VAL A 510 34.03 29.00 5.58
CA VAL A 510 32.97 28.78 4.58
C VAL A 510 33.58 28.39 3.24
N THR A 511 33.08 27.30 2.66
CA THR A 511 33.30 26.94 1.25
C THR A 511 31.98 27.13 0.50
N VAL A 512 32.03 27.78 -0.66
CA VAL A 512 30.90 27.90 -1.58
C VAL A 512 31.30 27.28 -2.92
N ASN A 513 30.43 26.43 -3.46
CA ASN A 513 30.57 25.79 -4.77
C ASN A 513 29.49 26.36 -5.71
N GLU A 514 29.86 26.70 -6.94
CA GLU A 514 29.04 27.26 -8.03
C GLU A 514 29.32 26.52 -9.35
#